data_AF-A0A2H1E8P6-F1
#
_entry.id   AF-A0A2H1E8P6-F1
#
_cell.length_a   1.000
_cell.length_b   1.000
_cell.length_c   1.000
_cell.angle_alpha   90.00
_cell.angle_beta   90.00
_cell.angle_gamma   90.00
#
_symmetry.space_group_name_H-M   'P 1'
#
loop_
_entity.id
_entity.type
_entity.pdbx_description
1 polymer ?
#
loop_
_entity_poly.entity_id
_entity_poly.type
_entity_poly.pdbx_seq_one_letter_code
_entity_poly.pdbx_strand_id
1 'polypeptide(L)'
;MPFTFSHPSIILLFTYLPKKWFSLTGLVIGSLTPDFEYFIRMEIKSTFSHTLIGLLGFNLPLGITLSFIFHNIIKNDLFNNLPHYFKSKFSSFKKFNWNHYFIKN
;
A
#
# COMPACT_ATOMS: atom_id res chain seq x y z
N MET A 1 0.82 17.06 4.91
CA MET A 1 1.00 17.81 3.65
C MET A 1 0.07 17.19 2.60
N PRO A 2 -0.55 17.95 1.66
CA PRO A 2 -1.60 17.43 0.79
C PRO A 2 -1.08 16.70 -0.46
N PHE A 3 0.08 16.02 -0.36
CA PHE A 3 0.61 15.22 -1.47
C PHE A 3 0.94 13.80 -1.00
N THR A 4 -0.11 13.00 -0.85
CA THR A 4 -0.04 11.63 -0.34
C THR A 4 0.91 10.75 -1.18
N PHE A 5 1.02 11.00 -2.49
CA PHE A 5 1.93 10.27 -3.37
C PHE A 5 3.42 10.60 -3.22
N SER A 6 3.84 11.65 -2.50
CA SER A 6 5.27 11.81 -2.19
C SER A 6 5.75 10.83 -1.14
N HIS A 7 4.90 10.42 -0.20
CA HIS A 7 5.30 9.54 0.90
C HIS A 7 5.88 8.20 0.42
N PRO A 8 5.35 7.52 -0.60
CA PRO A 8 5.95 6.28 -1.09
C PRO A 8 7.26 6.47 -1.89
N SER A 9 7.64 7.70 -2.26
CA SER A 9 8.90 7.91 -2.99
C SER A 9 10.13 7.47 -2.19
N ILE A 10 10.11 7.63 -0.86
CA ILE A 10 11.20 7.17 0.02
C ILE A 10 11.29 5.64 0.08
N ILE A 11 10.21 4.93 -0.27
CA ILE A 11 10.13 3.47 -0.22
C ILE A 11 10.93 2.83 -1.34
N LEU A 12 11.20 3.56 -2.42
CA LEU A 12 12.11 3.12 -3.46
C LEU A 12 13.51 2.86 -2.88
N LEU A 13 13.97 3.66 -1.91
CA LEU A 13 15.23 3.41 -1.21
C LEU A 13 15.17 2.17 -0.31
N PHE A 14 13.99 1.85 0.21
CA PHE A 14 13.79 0.65 1.02
C PHE A 14 13.63 -0.64 0.19
N THR A 15 13.59 -0.55 -1.15
CA THR A 15 13.63 -1.74 -2.02
C THR A 15 14.95 -2.50 -1.93
N TYR A 16 16.02 -1.86 -1.43
CA TYR A 16 17.32 -2.48 -1.19
C TYR A 16 17.40 -3.23 0.15
N LEU A 17 16.39 -3.12 1.02
CA LEU A 17 16.34 -3.85 2.28
C LEU A 17 16.03 -5.34 2.06
N PRO A 18 16.48 -6.22 2.98
CA PRO A 18 16.20 -7.65 2.88
C PRO A 18 14.70 -7.94 2.94
N LYS A 19 14.16 -8.49 1.85
CA LYS A 19 12.74 -8.86 1.66
C LYS A 19 12.18 -9.85 2.67
N LYS A 20 13.05 -10.47 3.49
CA LYS A 20 12.66 -11.35 4.60
C LYS A 20 12.03 -10.58 5.77
N TRP A 21 12.38 -9.31 5.95
CA TRP A 21 11.98 -8.51 7.11
C TRP A 21 10.91 -7.48 6.77
N PHE A 22 10.75 -7.14 5.49
CA PHE A 22 9.88 -6.06 5.04
C PHE A 22 9.02 -6.49 3.86
N SER A 23 7.73 -6.17 3.96
CA SER A 23 6.79 -6.26 2.84
C SER A 23 6.73 -4.93 2.12
N LEU A 24 7.09 -4.92 0.84
CA LEU A 24 7.00 -3.70 0.01
C LEU A 24 5.56 -3.17 -0.05
N THR A 25 4.57 -4.06 -0.17
CA THR A 25 3.13 -3.69 -0.13
C THR A 25 2.81 -2.99 1.18
N GLY A 26 3.26 -3.56 2.31
CA GLY A 26 3.01 -2.99 3.64
C GLY A 26 3.67 -1.63 3.82
N LEU A 27 4.91 -1.44 3.33
CA LEU A 27 5.58 -0.15 3.35
C LEU A 27 4.82 0.88 2.51
N VAL A 28 4.48 0.54 1.26
CA VAL A 28 3.79 1.45 0.34
C VAL A 28 2.45 1.86 0.89
N ILE A 29 1.60 0.90 1.23
CA ILE A 29 0.25 1.20 1.74
C ILE A 29 0.34 1.88 3.10
N GLY A 30 1.21 1.41 4.01
CA GLY A 30 1.42 2.00 5.33
C GLY A 30 1.88 3.45 5.30
N SER A 31 2.65 3.86 4.29
CA SER A 31 3.03 5.27 4.10
C SER A 31 1.87 6.17 3.66
N LEU A 32 0.84 5.59 3.07
CA LEU A 32 -0.35 6.30 2.59
C LEU A 32 -1.45 6.32 3.65
N THR A 33 -1.54 5.28 4.50
CA THR A 33 -2.66 5.10 5.42
C THR A 33 -2.96 6.28 6.35
N PRO A 34 -1.97 6.97 6.95
CA PRO A 34 -2.25 8.12 7.82
C PRO A 34 -3.06 9.22 7.11
N ASP A 35 -2.81 9.43 5.82
CA ASP A 35 -3.50 10.43 5.00
C ASP A 35 -4.94 10.04 4.64
N PHE A 36 -5.34 8.77 4.84
CA PHE A 36 -6.73 8.35 4.61
C PHE A 36 -7.73 8.98 5.57
N GLU A 37 -7.29 9.53 6.71
CA GLU A 37 -8.16 10.31 7.58
C GLU A 37 -8.75 11.53 6.83
N TYR A 38 -7.97 12.19 5.97
CA TYR A 38 -8.45 13.31 5.16
C TYR A 38 -9.55 12.88 4.19
N PHE A 39 -9.36 11.75 3.50
CA PHE A 39 -10.31 11.22 2.53
C PHE A 39 -11.60 10.73 3.20
N ILE A 40 -11.50 10.07 4.36
CA ILE A 40 -12.67 9.56 5.09
C ILE A 40 -13.47 10.70 5.71
N ARG A 41 -12.80 11.73 6.24
CA ARG A 41 -13.47 12.92 6.81
C ARG A 41 -13.95 13.90 5.75
N MET A 42 -13.43 13.80 4.52
CA MET A 42 -13.62 14.80 3.45
C MET A 42 -13.21 16.22 3.87
N GLU A 43 -12.27 16.31 4.82
CA GLU A 43 -11.75 17.54 5.38
C GLU A 43 -10.24 17.42 5.53
N ILE A 44 -9.50 18.54 5.38
CA ILE A 44 -8.05 18.59 5.59
C ILE A 44 -7.76 18.64 7.10
N LYS A 45 -8.20 17.61 7.82
CA LYS A 45 -7.99 17.43 9.25
C LYS A 45 -7.57 15.99 9.53
N SER A 46 -6.36 15.84 10.08
CA SER A 46 -5.89 14.58 10.64
C SER A 46 -5.46 14.82 12.08
N THR A 47 -6.29 14.35 13.01
CA THR A 47 -6.04 14.48 14.45
C THR A 47 -5.73 13.17 15.12
N PHE A 48 -6.16 12.05 14.53
CA PHE A 48 -6.07 10.74 15.15
C PHE A 48 -5.07 9.83 14.43
N SER A 49 -5.07 9.79 13.10
CA SER A 49 -4.24 8.86 12.33
C SER A 49 -2.73 9.12 12.46
N HIS A 50 -2.31 10.34 12.79
CA HIS A 50 -0.90 10.66 13.08
C HIS A 50 -0.48 10.46 14.55
N THR A 51 -1.34 9.89 15.40
CA THR A 51 -0.97 9.53 16.78
C THR A 51 -0.44 8.09 16.87
N LEU A 52 0.31 7.76 17.93
CA LEU A 52 0.80 6.39 18.15
C LEU A 52 -0.35 5.38 18.29
N ILE A 53 -1.44 5.80 18.94
CA ILE A 53 -2.64 4.99 19.12
C ILE A 53 -3.38 4.85 17.78
N GLY A 54 -3.49 5.92 17.00
CA GLY A 54 -4.04 5.88 15.66
C GLY A 54 -3.22 5.02 14.70
N LEU A 55 -1.91 4.92 14.88
CA LEU A 55 -1.06 4.02 14.10
C LEU A 55 -1.51 2.56 14.25
N LEU A 56 -1.70 2.10 15.48
CA LEU A 56 -2.11 0.71 15.73
C LEU A 56 -3.62 0.48 15.57
N GLY A 57 -4.45 1.44 15.99
CA GLY A 57 -5.90 1.29 16.01
C GLY A 57 -6.61 1.68 14.70
N PHE A 58 -5.99 2.52 13.88
CA PHE A 58 -6.57 3.01 12.63
C PHE A 58 -5.71 2.68 11.41
N ASN A 59 -4.43 3.04 11.40
CA ASN A 59 -3.57 2.85 10.22
C ASN A 59 -3.26 1.36 9.96
N LEU A 60 -3.01 0.57 11.00
CA LEU A 60 -2.69 -0.84 10.81
C LEU A 60 -3.89 -1.65 10.25
N PRO A 61 -5.11 -1.58 10.83
CA PRO A 61 -6.28 -2.23 10.25
C PRO A 61 -6.58 -1.74 8.83
N LEU A 62 -6.60 -0.42 8.63
CA LEU A 62 -6.93 0.17 7.34
C LEU A 62 -5.89 -0.22 6.28
N GLY A 63 -4.60 -0.23 6.62
CA GLY A 63 -3.53 -0.63 5.71
C GLY A 63 -3.62 -2.10 5.30
N ILE A 64 -3.97 -3.00 6.22
CA ILE A 64 -4.21 -4.41 5.91
C ILE A 64 -5.41 -4.55 4.98
N THR A 65 -6.54 -3.90 5.30
CA THR A 65 -7.74 -3.91 4.46
C THR A 65 -7.46 -3.42 3.05
N LEU A 66 -6.78 -2.27 2.91
CA LEU A 66 -6.38 -1.71 1.63
C LEU A 66 -5.45 -2.66 0.85
N SER A 67 -4.54 -3.37 1.54
CA SER A 67 -3.67 -4.36 0.92
C SER A 67 -4.48 -5.52 0.31
N PHE A 68 -5.48 -6.04 1.03
CA PHE A 68 -6.35 -7.09 0.51
C PHE A 68 -7.21 -6.62 -0.65
N ILE A 69 -7.81 -5.42 -0.56
CA ILE A 69 -8.58 -4.83 -1.65
C ILE A 69 -7.71 -4.68 -2.89
N PHE A 70 -6.51 -4.12 -2.75
CA PHE A 70 -5.60 -3.95 -3.86
C PHE A 70 -5.24 -5.28 -4.53
N HIS A 71 -4.77 -6.26 -3.75
CA HIS A 71 -4.25 -7.51 -4.32
C HIS A 71 -5.31 -8.43 -4.90
N ASN A 72 -6.53 -8.43 -4.34
CA ASN A 72 -7.60 -9.35 -4.74
C ASN A 72 -8.58 -8.75 -5.75
N ILE A 73 -8.79 -7.43 -5.72
CA ILE A 73 -9.79 -6.76 -6.57
C ILE A 73 -9.06 -5.93 -7.64
N ILE A 74 -8.24 -4.96 -7.22
CA ILE A 74 -7.76 -3.90 -8.13
C ILE A 74 -6.60 -4.38 -9.02
N LYS A 75 -5.68 -5.19 -8.50
CA LYS A 75 -4.39 -5.52 -9.14
C LYS A 75 -4.55 -6.07 -10.56
N ASN A 76 -5.51 -6.98 -10.76
CA ASN A 76 -5.70 -7.65 -12.04
C ASN A 76 -6.28 -6.70 -13.09
N ASP A 77 -7.29 -5.90 -12.70
CA ASP A 77 -7.90 -4.91 -13.58
C ASP A 77 -6.93 -3.80 -13.94
N LEU A 78 -6.16 -3.33 -12.95
CA LEU A 78 -5.07 -2.38 -13.18
C LEU A 78 -4.12 -2.95 -14.24
N PHE A 79 -3.58 -4.16 -14.03
CA PHE A 79 -2.67 -4.83 -14.97
C PHE A 79 -3.24 -4.93 -16.40
N ASN A 80 -4.52 -5.31 -16.52
CA ASN A 80 -5.17 -5.48 -17.82
C ASN A 80 -5.36 -4.15 -18.57
N ASN A 81 -5.40 -3.02 -17.87
CA ASN A 81 -5.52 -1.69 -18.45
C ASN A 81 -4.17 -0.98 -18.69
N LEU A 82 -3.02 -1.57 -18.32
CA LEU A 82 -1.72 -0.95 -18.63
C LEU A 82 -1.39 -0.94 -20.13
N PRO A 83 -0.61 0.07 -20.60
CA PRO A 83 0.03 0.05 -21.91
C PRO A 83 0.91 -1.19 -22.10
N HIS A 84 1.05 -1.65 -23.34
CA HIS A 84 1.76 -2.89 -23.68
C HIS A 84 3.21 -2.91 -23.16
N TYR A 85 3.89 -1.76 -23.19
CA TYR A 85 5.25 -1.59 -22.67
C TYR A 85 5.39 -1.99 -21.19
N PHE A 86 4.40 -1.64 -20.36
CA PHE A 86 4.43 -1.94 -18.94
C PHE A 86 3.91 -3.35 -18.63
N LYS A 87 2.95 -3.85 -19.41
CA LYS A 87 2.43 -5.21 -19.26
C LYS A 87 3.51 -6.28 -19.35
N SER A 88 4.46 -6.16 -20.29
CA SER A 88 5.56 -7.13 -20.42
C SER A 88 6.44 -7.14 -19.17
N LYS A 89 6.80 -5.95 -18.65
CA LYS A 89 7.63 -5.78 -17.45
C LYS A 89 6.97 -6.26 -16.17
N PHE A 90 5.66 -6.05 -16.02
CA PHE A 90 4.93 -6.38 -14.79
C PHE A 90 4.24 -7.74 -14.82
N SER A 91 4.39 -8.50 -15.90
CA SER A 91 3.73 -9.80 -16.09
C SER A 91 4.00 -10.81 -14.96
N SER A 92 5.20 -10.76 -14.36
CA SER A 92 5.59 -11.59 -13.21
C SER A 92 4.75 -11.31 -11.95
N PHE A 93 4.33 -10.05 -11.74
CA PHE A 93 3.53 -9.66 -10.57
C PHE A 93 2.07 -10.10 -10.67
N LYS A 94 1.56 -10.40 -11.86
CA LYS A 94 0.19 -10.92 -12.04
C LYS A 94 0.01 -12.28 -11.36
N LYS A 95 1.03 -13.15 -11.42
CA LYS A 95 1.01 -14.50 -10.82
C LYS A 95 1.26 -14.51 -9.32
N PHE A 96 1.59 -13.36 -8.72
CA PHE A 96 1.88 -13.28 -7.29
C PHE A 96 0.62 -13.51 -6.45
N ASN A 97 0.65 -14.53 -5.59
CA ASN A 97 -0.44 -14.88 -4.68
C ASN A 97 -0.26 -14.21 -3.31
N TRP A 98 -0.92 -13.07 -3.13
CA TRP A 98 -0.86 -12.29 -1.88
C TRP A 98 -1.39 -13.04 -0.67
N ASN A 99 -2.53 -13.72 -0.80
CA ASN A 99 -3.16 -14.41 0.32
C ASN A 99 -2.24 -15.49 0.90
N HIS A 100 -1.58 -16.26 0.03
CA HIS A 100 -0.59 -17.24 0.47
C HIS A 100 0.65 -16.57 1.10
N TYR A 101 1.14 -15.48 0.50
CA TYR A 101 2.27 -14.72 1.03
C TYR A 101 2.00 -14.17 2.44
N PHE A 102 0.81 -13.62 2.68
CA PHE A 102 0.41 -13.03 3.96
C PHE A 102 0.26 -14.06 5.08
N ILE A 103 -0.12 -15.30 4.77
CA ILE A 103 -0.23 -16.38 5.77
C ILE A 103 1.17 -16.92 6.14
N LYS A 104 2.11 -16.91 5.19
CA LYS A 104 3.40 -17.58 5.33
C LYS A 104 4.48 -16.72 5.99
N ASN A 105 4.39 -15.39 5.91
CA ASN A 105 5.37 -14.43 6.43
C ASN A 105 4.75 -13.57 7.51
#